data_AF-A0A1U7TT79-F1
#
_entry.id   AF-A0A1U7TT79-F1
#
_cell.length_a   1.000
_cell.length_b   1.000
_cell.length_c   1.000
_cell.angle_alpha   90.00
_cell.angle_beta   90.00
_cell.angle_gamma   90.00
#
_symmetry.space_group_name_H-M   'P 1'
#
loop_
_entity.id
_entity.type
_entity.pdbx_description
1 polymer ?
#
loop_
_entity_poly.entity_id
_entity_poly.type
_entity_poly.pdbx_seq_one_letter_code
_entity_poly.pdbx_strand_id
1 'polypeptide(L)'
;MHGCQDGGHGLKQTEFRERYVQMLDQIARQMIDFYKDVVTQRVMDQRILEELYNFKHVIEELTRELCLVRAHDVKLTKEAEKVHKNLAQALLDAEKNAKIVEEYHDLYTLQRERMENDIKQLMAERDIWSSATYELSLKVIERNRVILAKRLYLNEKAWNKYTKHFIILLSNKDTEDLAVLQKLTQKWRDLMNKFKQEVEESEESTKETLQIIKDGLIKWQQFFENNNEKDTVPPNKENIVNLIISDFKQWQKVLNEEQEKLTGDLLLSKYDTLKIIKHLQENWTDIGLGIFGRHKSLEGEMPPEQQYMEEIIKNIGKLYKDYEVRITGENGISKILLSVINSLDFCSFKLENFLEFPDMPLEEWQGVSKKINEIKSQLETLISIIGIVPQFIDVDPGLVLQTYIFNMIQQWILKIGNEINNGNIELQRYIDELHISMIQWMVNLLILMIPDFTDQDSPPKLEEESVEKHDVGVAQLELGAIELTRKLSQYSSYLSSCCKAMSLCKAINSQKSATEELYELDNMK
;
A
#
# COMPACT_ATOMS: atom_id res chain seq x y z
N MET A 1 -36.30 -33.54 -68.10
CA MET A 1 -37.24 -34.66 -68.30
C MET A 1 -37.11 -35.16 -69.72
N HIS A 2 -37.20 -36.47 -69.93
CA HIS A 2 -37.69 -37.03 -71.18
C HIS A 2 -39.08 -37.60 -70.88
N GLY A 3 -39.98 -37.48 -71.84
CA GLY A 3 -41.19 -38.28 -71.94
C GLY A 3 -41.33 -38.71 -73.41
N CYS A 4 -42.01 -39.78 -73.76
CA CYS A 4 -42.67 -40.77 -72.90
C CYS A 4 -42.01 -42.14 -73.15
N GLN A 5 -42.74 -43.25 -73.09
CA GLN A 5 -42.15 -44.59 -73.11
C GLN A 5 -41.58 -45.03 -74.53
N ASP A 6 -40.26 -44.75 -74.84
CA ASP A 6 -39.26 -45.20 -75.94
C ASP A 6 -39.07 -44.34 -77.28
N GLY A 7 -38.01 -44.32 -78.18
CA GLY A 7 -36.70 -45.03 -78.46
C GLY A 7 -35.78 -44.47 -79.66
N GLY A 8 -34.65 -45.10 -80.13
CA GLY A 8 -33.66 -44.64 -81.20
C GLY A 8 -32.47 -45.61 -81.61
N HIS A 9 -31.39 -45.45 -82.47
CA HIS A 9 -30.75 -44.49 -83.46
C HIS A 9 -29.59 -45.17 -84.36
N GLY A 10 -28.81 -44.51 -85.30
CA GLY A 10 -27.60 -45.09 -86.05
C GLY A 10 -26.83 -44.26 -87.17
N LEU A 11 -25.61 -44.66 -87.69
CA LEU A 11 -24.73 -43.97 -88.75
C LEU A 11 -23.48 -44.77 -89.39
N LYS A 12 -22.76 -44.31 -90.50
CA LYS A 12 -21.45 -44.89 -91.05
C LYS A 12 -20.62 -44.19 -92.23
N GLN A 13 -19.24 -44.29 -92.24
CA GLN A 13 -18.09 -44.42 -93.26
C GLN A 13 -17.96 -43.75 -94.70
N THR A 14 -16.73 -43.38 -95.22
CA THR A 14 -16.15 -43.51 -96.64
C THR A 14 -14.71 -42.87 -96.88
N GLU A 15 -13.73 -43.51 -97.62
CA GLU A 15 -12.26 -43.11 -97.70
C GLU A 15 -11.42 -43.53 -99.00
N PHE A 16 -10.49 -42.73 -99.66
CA PHE A 16 -9.44 -43.21 -100.67
C PHE A 16 -8.29 -42.26 -101.30
N ARG A 17 -7.04 -42.78 -101.53
CA ARG A 17 -5.95 -42.59 -102.61
C ARG A 17 -5.18 -41.27 -103.02
N GLU A 18 -3.85 -41.32 -103.40
CA GLU A 18 -3.02 -40.35 -104.26
C GLU A 18 -1.58 -40.89 -104.74
N ARG A 19 -0.68 -40.14 -105.49
CA ARG A 19 0.58 -40.64 -106.18
C ARG A 19 2.02 -39.93 -106.19
N TYR A 20 2.46 -39.06 -107.16
CA TYR A 20 3.76 -39.25 -107.95
C TYR A 20 5.18 -38.53 -107.75
N VAL A 21 5.76 -37.69 -108.68
CA VAL A 21 7.25 -37.71 -109.10
C VAL A 21 8.18 -36.41 -109.12
N GLN A 22 9.05 -36.17 -110.16
CA GLN A 22 10.26 -35.29 -110.37
C GLN A 22 11.60 -35.70 -109.68
N MET A 23 12.48 -36.51 -110.32
CA MET A 23 13.34 -37.49 -109.60
C MET A 23 14.77 -37.11 -109.10
N LEU A 24 15.75 -36.70 -109.92
CA LEU A 24 17.18 -36.72 -109.47
C LEU A 24 17.54 -35.61 -108.45
N ASP A 25 17.04 -34.40 -108.64
CA ASP A 25 17.15 -33.31 -107.65
C ASP A 25 16.30 -33.62 -106.40
N GLN A 26 15.19 -34.34 -106.57
CA GLN A 26 14.43 -34.91 -105.43
C GLN A 26 15.23 -35.99 -104.69
N ILE A 27 16.08 -36.80 -105.34
CA ILE A 27 17.01 -37.73 -104.67
C ILE A 27 18.09 -36.97 -103.89
N ALA A 28 18.69 -35.93 -104.49
CA ALA A 28 19.72 -35.13 -103.80
C ALA A 28 19.14 -34.38 -102.59
N ARG A 29 17.96 -33.79 -102.74
CA ARG A 29 17.19 -33.20 -101.61
C ARG A 29 16.80 -34.27 -100.60
N GLN A 30 16.21 -35.39 -101.03
CA GLN A 30 15.89 -36.53 -100.15
C GLN A 30 17.10 -37.03 -99.37
N MET A 31 18.32 -37.01 -99.92
CA MET A 31 19.51 -37.45 -99.17
C MET A 31 20.00 -36.41 -98.16
N ILE A 32 19.92 -35.11 -98.49
CA ILE A 32 20.22 -34.02 -97.54
C ILE A 32 19.15 -33.93 -96.45
N ASP A 33 17.88 -34.04 -96.83
CA ASP A 33 16.74 -34.01 -95.91
C ASP A 33 16.73 -35.28 -95.05
N PHE A 34 17.02 -36.47 -95.59
CA PHE A 34 17.25 -37.68 -94.79
C PHE A 34 18.44 -37.54 -93.84
N TYR A 35 19.53 -36.83 -94.22
CA TYR A 35 20.63 -36.57 -93.29
C TYR A 35 20.23 -35.56 -92.20
N LYS A 36 19.44 -34.52 -92.53
CA LYS A 36 18.84 -33.63 -91.53
C LYS A 36 17.93 -34.42 -90.60
N ASP A 37 17.05 -35.26 -91.13
CA ASP A 37 16.10 -36.09 -90.38
C ASP A 37 16.84 -37.07 -89.48
N VAL A 38 17.94 -37.69 -89.93
CA VAL A 38 18.81 -38.52 -89.08
C VAL A 38 19.50 -37.71 -87.98
N VAL A 39 19.89 -36.45 -88.23
CA VAL A 39 20.50 -35.58 -87.23
C VAL A 39 19.46 -35.02 -86.25
N THR A 40 18.30 -34.58 -86.71
CA THR A 40 17.20 -34.11 -85.85
C THR A 40 16.62 -35.28 -85.05
N GLN A 41 16.51 -36.48 -85.64
CA GLN A 41 16.17 -37.69 -84.90
C GLN A 41 17.19 -37.95 -83.79
N ARG A 42 18.51 -37.90 -84.06
CA ARG A 42 19.53 -38.06 -83.00
C ARG A 42 19.45 -36.98 -81.91
N VAL A 43 19.16 -35.74 -82.25
CA VAL A 43 19.00 -34.65 -81.27
C VAL A 43 17.70 -34.82 -80.46
N MET A 44 16.62 -35.30 -81.09
CA MET A 44 15.38 -35.68 -80.40
C MET A 44 15.61 -36.89 -79.50
N ASP A 45 16.26 -37.95 -79.99
CA ASP A 45 16.60 -39.15 -79.23
C ASP A 45 17.47 -38.82 -78.02
N GLN A 46 18.51 -37.97 -78.20
CA GLN A 46 19.34 -37.50 -77.09
C GLN A 46 18.53 -36.70 -76.08
N ARG A 47 17.70 -35.75 -76.54
CA ARG A 47 16.85 -34.97 -75.62
C ARG A 47 15.81 -35.85 -74.91
N ILE A 48 15.24 -36.84 -75.60
CA ILE A 48 14.36 -37.84 -74.99
C ILE A 48 15.13 -38.66 -73.96
N LEU A 49 16.40 -39.02 -74.21
CA LEU A 49 17.25 -39.71 -73.24
C LEU A 49 17.54 -38.85 -72.00
N GLU A 50 17.80 -37.55 -72.18
CA GLU A 50 18.01 -36.58 -71.10
C GLU A 50 16.74 -36.36 -70.28
N GLU A 51 15.58 -36.14 -70.92
CA GLU A 51 14.29 -36.00 -70.23
C GLU A 51 13.86 -37.32 -69.55
N LEU A 52 14.15 -38.49 -70.14
CA LEU A 52 13.94 -39.79 -69.48
C LEU A 52 14.86 -39.98 -68.27
N TYR A 53 16.10 -39.49 -68.32
CA TYR A 53 17.02 -39.53 -67.18
C TYR A 53 16.56 -38.58 -66.05
N ASN A 54 16.11 -37.37 -66.39
CA ASN A 54 15.51 -36.42 -65.46
C ASN A 54 14.23 -36.99 -64.82
N PHE A 55 13.32 -37.54 -65.63
CA PHE A 55 12.10 -38.19 -65.17
C PHE A 55 12.39 -39.40 -64.29
N LYS A 56 13.41 -40.21 -64.63
CA LYS A 56 13.88 -41.29 -63.78
C LYS A 56 14.39 -40.77 -62.43
N HIS A 57 15.23 -39.73 -62.41
CA HIS A 57 15.74 -39.12 -61.18
C HIS A 57 14.58 -38.63 -60.29
N VAL A 58 13.62 -37.91 -60.86
CA VAL A 58 12.44 -37.41 -60.13
C VAL A 58 11.58 -38.57 -59.60
N ILE A 59 11.45 -39.68 -60.33
CA ILE A 59 10.79 -40.90 -59.83
C ILE A 59 11.60 -41.58 -58.71
N GLU A 60 12.92 -41.69 -58.83
CA GLU A 60 13.79 -42.28 -57.80
C GLU A 60 13.77 -41.45 -56.51
N GLU A 61 13.74 -40.12 -56.64
CA GLU A 61 13.61 -39.15 -55.55
C GLU A 61 12.21 -39.19 -54.89
N LEU A 62 11.13 -39.14 -55.68
CA LEU A 62 9.75 -39.31 -55.16
C LEU A 62 9.54 -40.69 -54.51
N THR A 63 10.16 -41.74 -55.04
CA THR A 63 10.09 -43.09 -54.47
C THR A 63 10.84 -43.15 -53.14
N ARG A 64 12.01 -42.50 -53.04
CA ARG A 64 12.77 -42.35 -51.80
C ARG A 64 11.98 -41.59 -50.74
N GLU A 65 11.42 -40.43 -51.08
CA GLU A 65 10.62 -39.64 -50.14
C GLU A 65 9.33 -40.35 -49.73
N LEU A 66 8.65 -41.06 -50.65
CA LEU A 66 7.52 -41.91 -50.30
C LEU A 66 7.91 -43.07 -49.36
N CYS A 67 9.12 -43.62 -49.49
CA CYS A 67 9.64 -44.61 -48.54
C CYS A 67 9.93 -43.98 -47.16
N LEU A 68 10.47 -42.75 -47.12
CA LEU A 68 10.72 -42.02 -45.87
C LEU A 68 9.43 -41.62 -45.16
N VAL A 69 8.43 -41.11 -45.90
CA VAL A 69 7.08 -40.80 -45.37
C VAL A 69 6.43 -42.07 -44.82
N ARG A 70 6.40 -43.19 -45.56
CA ARG A 70 5.87 -44.46 -45.04
C ARG A 70 6.62 -44.95 -43.79
N ALA A 71 7.94 -44.80 -43.74
CA ALA A 71 8.74 -45.15 -42.57
C ALA A 71 8.50 -44.21 -41.37
N HIS A 72 8.09 -42.97 -41.63
CA HIS A 72 7.67 -41.99 -40.62
C HIS A 72 6.26 -42.29 -40.11
N ASP A 73 5.29 -42.57 -40.99
CA ASP A 73 3.93 -42.94 -40.63
C ASP A 73 3.89 -44.23 -39.78
N VAL A 74 4.74 -45.22 -40.10
CA VAL A 74 4.93 -46.45 -39.32
C VAL A 74 5.62 -46.21 -37.96
N LYS A 75 6.30 -45.08 -37.77
CA LYS A 75 6.78 -44.64 -36.44
C LYS A 75 5.68 -43.89 -35.69
N LEU A 76 5.07 -42.87 -36.30
CA LEU A 76 3.99 -42.08 -35.72
C LEU A 76 2.82 -42.95 -35.24
N THR A 77 2.41 -43.95 -36.01
CA THR A 77 1.34 -44.89 -35.61
C THR A 77 1.73 -45.72 -34.39
N LYS A 78 2.98 -46.22 -34.31
CA LYS A 78 3.48 -46.95 -33.13
C LYS A 78 3.65 -46.07 -31.91
N GLU A 79 4.04 -44.81 -32.10
CA GLU A 79 4.17 -43.81 -31.04
C GLU A 79 2.78 -43.39 -30.54
N ALA A 80 1.81 -43.15 -31.44
CA ALA A 80 0.42 -42.91 -31.09
C ALA A 80 -0.21 -44.10 -30.35
N GLU A 81 -0.01 -45.33 -30.82
CA GLU A 81 -0.42 -46.55 -30.08
C GLU A 81 0.19 -46.60 -28.68
N LYS A 82 1.48 -46.30 -28.54
CA LYS A 82 2.17 -46.27 -27.25
C LYS A 82 1.61 -45.17 -26.34
N VAL A 83 1.32 -43.98 -26.88
CA VAL A 83 0.67 -42.89 -26.15
C VAL A 83 -0.75 -43.28 -25.73
N HIS A 84 -1.56 -43.90 -26.59
CA HIS A 84 -2.89 -44.40 -26.22
C HIS A 84 -2.84 -45.49 -25.14
N LYS A 85 -1.89 -46.43 -25.22
CA LYS A 85 -1.68 -47.47 -24.20
C LYS A 85 -1.25 -46.86 -22.86
N ASN A 86 -0.32 -45.90 -22.88
CA ASN A 86 0.12 -45.17 -21.70
C ASN A 86 -1.02 -44.32 -21.09
N LEU A 87 -1.84 -43.66 -21.92
CA LEU A 87 -2.96 -42.84 -21.48
C LEU A 87 -4.07 -43.70 -20.86
N ALA A 88 -4.40 -44.85 -21.46
CA ALA A 88 -5.36 -45.80 -20.90
C ALA A 88 -4.89 -46.34 -19.54
N GLN A 89 -3.60 -46.66 -19.40
CA GLN A 89 -3.01 -47.05 -18.11
C GLN A 89 -3.09 -45.90 -17.09
N ALA A 90 -2.71 -44.68 -17.47
CA ALA A 90 -2.76 -43.52 -16.60
C ALA A 90 -4.19 -43.16 -16.15
N LEU A 91 -5.20 -43.36 -17.01
CA LEU A 91 -6.62 -43.20 -16.65
C LEU A 91 -7.07 -44.27 -15.64
N LEU A 92 -6.72 -45.55 -15.86
CA LEU A 92 -7.04 -46.63 -14.92
C LEU A 92 -6.35 -46.45 -13.56
N ASP A 93 -5.14 -45.91 -13.54
CA ASP A 93 -4.42 -45.64 -12.29
C ASP A 93 -4.94 -44.34 -11.62
N ALA A 94 -5.37 -43.34 -12.38
CA ALA A 94 -6.06 -42.17 -11.84
C ALA A 94 -7.44 -42.52 -11.24
N GLU A 95 -8.19 -43.44 -11.85
CA GLU A 95 -9.47 -43.96 -11.34
C GLU A 95 -9.27 -44.70 -10.01
N LYS A 96 -8.29 -45.60 -9.93
CA LYS A 96 -7.90 -46.26 -8.66
C LYS A 96 -7.50 -45.26 -7.60
N ASN A 97 -6.66 -44.27 -7.95
CA ASN A 97 -6.20 -43.26 -7.00
C ASN A 97 -7.35 -42.37 -6.51
N ALA A 98 -8.30 -42.00 -7.37
CA ALA A 98 -9.50 -41.27 -6.98
C ALA A 98 -10.35 -42.07 -6.00
N LYS A 99 -10.60 -43.36 -6.28
CA LYS A 99 -11.33 -44.26 -5.38
C LYS A 99 -10.64 -44.47 -4.03
N ILE A 100 -9.31 -44.55 -4.02
CA ILE A 100 -8.51 -44.63 -2.79
C ILE A 100 -8.63 -43.31 -1.98
N VAL A 101 -8.64 -42.15 -2.64
CA VAL A 101 -8.85 -40.84 -1.97
C VAL A 101 -10.28 -40.71 -1.42
N GLU A 102 -11.28 -41.22 -2.12
CA GLU A 102 -12.67 -41.32 -1.65
C GLU A 102 -12.77 -42.21 -0.39
N GLU A 103 -12.19 -43.43 -0.43
CA GLU A 103 -12.12 -44.33 0.72
C GLU A 103 -11.39 -43.71 1.93
N TYR A 104 -10.32 -42.93 1.71
CA TYR A 104 -9.66 -42.17 2.78
C TYR A 104 -10.51 -41.00 3.32
N HIS A 105 -11.30 -40.34 2.46
CA HIS A 105 -12.18 -39.25 2.88
C HIS A 105 -13.34 -39.76 3.75
N ASP A 106 -13.95 -40.89 3.37
CA ASP A 106 -14.97 -41.58 4.16
C ASP A 106 -14.39 -42.04 5.50
N LEU A 107 -13.21 -42.67 5.50
CA LEU A 107 -12.55 -43.13 6.72
C LEU A 107 -12.21 -41.97 7.67
N TYR A 108 -11.71 -40.85 7.14
CA TYR A 108 -11.44 -39.64 7.92
C TYR A 108 -12.72 -39.03 8.50
N THR A 109 -13.80 -39.00 7.72
CA THR A 109 -15.10 -38.48 8.15
C THR A 109 -15.68 -39.35 9.28
N LEU A 110 -15.68 -40.67 9.13
CA LEU A 110 -16.12 -41.62 10.17
C LEU A 110 -15.25 -41.57 11.43
N GLN A 111 -13.93 -41.38 11.30
CA GLN A 111 -13.03 -41.18 12.44
C GLN A 111 -13.33 -39.85 13.16
N ARG A 112 -13.57 -38.78 12.40
CA ARG A 112 -13.92 -37.46 12.92
C ARG A 112 -15.25 -37.48 13.64
N GLU A 113 -16.30 -38.06 13.05
CA GLU A 113 -17.62 -38.19 13.69
C GLU A 113 -17.54 -38.98 15.01
N ARG A 114 -16.78 -40.09 15.03
CA ARG A 114 -16.52 -40.84 16.25
C ARG A 114 -15.83 -39.98 17.31
N MET A 115 -14.72 -39.33 16.96
CA MET A 115 -13.97 -38.47 17.88
C MET A 115 -14.80 -37.29 18.39
N GLU A 116 -15.62 -36.66 17.54
CA GLU A 116 -16.54 -35.61 17.97
C GLU A 116 -17.61 -36.13 18.94
N ASN A 117 -18.08 -37.38 18.78
CA ASN A 117 -19.06 -38.00 19.68
C ASN A 117 -18.42 -38.44 21.00
N ASP A 118 -17.22 -39.03 20.97
CA ASP A 118 -16.43 -39.37 22.14
C ASP A 118 -16.13 -38.10 22.97
N ILE A 119 -15.75 -36.99 22.32
CA ILE A 119 -15.55 -35.68 22.97
C ILE A 119 -16.85 -35.15 23.60
N LYS A 120 -18.00 -35.25 22.90
CA LYS A 120 -19.31 -34.84 23.46
C LYS A 120 -19.67 -35.66 24.71
N GLN A 121 -19.43 -36.97 24.71
CA GLN A 121 -19.65 -37.82 25.88
C GLN A 121 -18.71 -37.46 27.03
N LEU A 122 -17.41 -37.37 26.78
CA LEU A 122 -16.41 -37.01 27.80
C LEU A 122 -16.66 -35.61 28.39
N MET A 123 -17.14 -34.66 27.59
CA MET A 123 -17.59 -33.34 28.08
C MET A 123 -18.80 -33.47 29.03
N ALA A 124 -19.82 -34.25 28.65
CA ALA A 124 -21.00 -34.45 29.49
C ALA A 124 -20.66 -35.16 30.81
N GLU A 125 -19.83 -36.21 30.76
CA GLU A 125 -19.34 -36.90 31.95
C GLU A 125 -18.51 -35.98 32.84
N ARG A 126 -17.57 -35.21 32.26
CA ARG A 126 -16.79 -34.18 32.98
C ARG A 126 -17.70 -33.17 33.68
N ASP A 127 -18.75 -32.69 33.03
CA ASP A 127 -19.62 -31.63 33.57
C ASP A 127 -20.51 -32.17 34.70
N ILE A 128 -21.01 -33.41 34.58
CA ILE A 128 -21.70 -34.13 35.65
C ILE A 128 -20.76 -34.32 36.85
N TRP A 129 -19.56 -34.86 36.64
CA TRP A 129 -18.57 -35.07 37.71
C TRP A 129 -18.10 -33.75 38.35
N SER A 130 -17.94 -32.69 37.57
CA SER A 130 -17.55 -31.36 38.07
C SER A 130 -18.65 -30.76 38.96
N SER A 131 -19.91 -30.86 38.54
CA SER A 131 -21.05 -30.39 39.34
C SER A 131 -21.22 -31.20 40.63
N ALA A 132 -21.13 -32.53 40.55
CA ALA A 132 -21.21 -33.41 41.71
C ALA A 132 -20.05 -33.18 42.69
N THR A 133 -18.82 -33.04 42.19
CA THR A 133 -17.63 -32.75 43.01
C THR A 133 -17.72 -31.38 43.67
N TYR A 134 -18.23 -30.36 42.96
CA TYR A 134 -18.49 -29.04 43.54
C TYR A 134 -19.53 -29.11 44.68
N GLU A 135 -20.67 -29.77 44.47
CA GLU A 135 -21.67 -29.98 45.53
C GLU A 135 -21.12 -30.74 46.73
N LEU A 136 -20.35 -31.80 46.50
CA LEU A 136 -19.70 -32.58 47.56
C LEU A 136 -18.68 -31.72 48.32
N SER A 137 -17.85 -30.93 47.63
CA SER A 137 -16.89 -30.03 48.25
C SER A 137 -17.57 -29.02 49.18
N LEU A 138 -18.71 -28.44 48.78
CA LEU A 138 -19.49 -27.53 49.63
C LEU A 138 -20.03 -28.25 50.88
N LYS A 139 -20.60 -29.45 50.71
CA LYS A 139 -21.13 -30.27 51.82
C LYS A 139 -20.02 -30.64 52.82
N VAL A 140 -18.81 -30.95 52.35
CA VAL A 140 -17.66 -31.27 53.22
C VAL A 140 -17.10 -30.01 53.90
N ILE A 141 -16.97 -28.89 53.19
CA ILE A 141 -16.55 -27.59 53.75
C ILE A 141 -17.49 -27.15 54.88
N GLU A 142 -18.80 -27.31 54.71
CA GLU A 142 -19.79 -26.96 55.72
C GLU A 142 -19.79 -27.92 56.91
N ARG A 143 -19.69 -29.24 56.67
CA ARG A 143 -19.56 -30.27 57.71
C ARG A 143 -18.31 -30.05 58.59
N ASN A 144 -17.18 -29.75 57.96
CA ASN A 144 -15.89 -29.57 58.63
C ASN A 144 -15.62 -28.10 59.03
N ARG A 145 -16.60 -27.20 58.86
CA ARG A 145 -16.55 -25.77 59.24
C ARG A 145 -15.38 -24.97 58.62
N VAL A 146 -14.88 -25.37 57.44
CA VAL A 146 -13.74 -24.74 56.75
C VAL A 146 -14.17 -23.46 56.01
N ILE A 147 -14.81 -22.54 56.74
CA ILE A 147 -15.48 -21.33 56.20
C ILE A 147 -14.50 -20.42 55.44
N LEU A 148 -13.21 -20.42 55.80
CA LEU A 148 -12.17 -19.68 55.10
C LEU A 148 -12.00 -20.15 53.65
N ALA A 149 -12.01 -21.47 53.37
CA ALA A 149 -11.93 -21.99 52.01
C ALA A 149 -13.15 -21.56 51.17
N LYS A 150 -14.37 -21.57 51.76
CA LYS A 150 -15.57 -21.05 51.09
C LYS A 150 -15.44 -19.57 50.70
N ARG A 151 -14.80 -18.74 51.55
CA ARG A 151 -14.53 -17.32 51.26
C ARG A 151 -13.45 -17.14 50.19
N LEU A 152 -12.35 -17.89 50.26
CA LEU A 152 -11.28 -17.84 49.26
C LEU A 152 -11.81 -18.18 47.85
N TYR A 153 -12.66 -19.20 47.72
CA TYR A 153 -13.25 -19.60 46.43
C TYR A 153 -14.14 -18.50 45.85
N LEU A 154 -14.99 -17.89 46.68
CA LEU A 154 -15.86 -16.80 46.24
C LEU A 154 -15.06 -15.55 45.85
N ASN A 155 -13.97 -15.27 46.55
CA ASN A 155 -13.07 -14.14 46.25
C ASN A 155 -12.28 -14.38 44.95
N GLU A 156 -11.74 -15.59 44.74
CA GLU A 156 -11.08 -16.01 43.49
C GLU A 156 -12.05 -15.85 42.31
N LYS A 157 -13.21 -16.49 42.38
CA LYS A 157 -14.23 -16.48 41.33
C LYS A 157 -14.73 -15.07 41.00
N ALA A 158 -14.82 -14.20 42.01
CA ALA A 158 -15.12 -12.79 41.82
C ALA A 158 -13.96 -12.04 41.12
N TRP A 159 -12.72 -12.20 41.60
CA TRP A 159 -11.52 -11.60 41.01
C TRP A 159 -11.38 -11.99 39.54
N ASN A 160 -11.43 -13.28 39.21
CA ASN A 160 -11.36 -13.77 37.82
C ASN A 160 -12.46 -13.16 36.94
N LYS A 161 -13.71 -13.11 37.42
CA LYS A 161 -14.82 -12.46 36.70
C LYS A 161 -14.57 -10.97 36.44
N TYR A 162 -14.10 -10.22 37.44
CA TYR A 162 -13.78 -8.79 37.28
C TYR A 162 -12.60 -8.60 36.33
N THR A 163 -11.54 -9.39 36.48
CA THR A 163 -10.34 -9.35 35.64
C THR A 163 -10.65 -9.63 34.18
N LYS A 164 -11.43 -10.68 33.86
CA LYS A 164 -11.86 -10.95 32.48
C LYS A 164 -12.73 -9.83 31.90
N HIS A 165 -13.60 -9.21 32.71
CA HIS A 165 -14.32 -8.01 32.30
C HIS A 165 -13.38 -6.82 32.05
N PHE A 166 -12.31 -6.64 32.82
CA PHE A 166 -11.32 -5.59 32.60
C PHE A 166 -10.49 -5.80 31.32
N ILE A 167 -10.12 -7.04 30.97
CA ILE A 167 -9.46 -7.34 29.68
C ILE A 167 -10.38 -6.99 28.51
N ILE A 168 -11.65 -7.40 28.57
CA ILE A 168 -12.64 -7.06 27.53
C ILE A 168 -12.82 -5.53 27.42
N LEU A 169 -12.89 -4.82 28.55
CA LEU A 169 -12.99 -3.36 28.57
C LEU A 169 -11.75 -2.67 27.98
N LEU A 170 -10.55 -3.19 28.28
CA LEU A 170 -9.28 -2.70 27.73
C LEU A 170 -9.22 -2.92 26.21
N SER A 171 -9.43 -4.14 25.74
CA SER A 171 -9.43 -4.48 24.32
C SER A 171 -10.47 -3.69 23.51
N ASN A 172 -11.66 -3.46 24.07
CA ASN A 172 -12.66 -2.57 23.46
C ASN A 172 -12.16 -1.12 23.39
N LYS A 173 -11.60 -0.59 24.48
CA LYS A 173 -11.05 0.79 24.53
C LYS A 173 -9.88 0.97 23.57
N ASP A 174 -9.03 -0.04 23.41
CA ASP A 174 -7.93 -0.04 22.45
C ASP A 174 -8.45 -0.06 21.00
N THR A 175 -9.45 -0.90 20.70
CA THR A 175 -10.08 -0.97 19.38
C THR A 175 -10.74 0.36 18.99
N GLU A 176 -11.43 1.01 19.94
CA GLU A 176 -11.94 2.38 19.77
C GLU A 176 -10.82 3.38 19.48
N ASP A 177 -9.74 3.39 20.26
CA ASP A 177 -8.66 4.38 20.12
C ASP A 177 -7.86 4.18 18.83
N LEU A 178 -7.62 2.94 18.40
CA LEU A 178 -7.03 2.62 17.10
C LEU A 178 -7.90 3.12 15.94
N ALA A 179 -9.22 2.94 16.01
CA ALA A 179 -10.15 3.46 15.01
C ALA A 179 -10.19 5.00 14.98
N VAL A 180 -10.08 5.66 16.14
CA VAL A 180 -9.95 7.12 16.22
C VAL A 180 -8.61 7.60 15.66
N LEU A 181 -7.49 6.94 15.98
CA LEU A 181 -6.17 7.24 15.41
C LEU A 181 -6.19 7.13 13.89
N GLN A 182 -6.71 6.04 13.33
CA GLN A 182 -6.80 5.85 11.88
C GLN A 182 -7.67 6.92 11.20
N LYS A 183 -8.79 7.32 11.85
CA LYS A 183 -9.65 8.42 11.40
C LYS A 183 -8.96 9.80 11.48
N LEU A 184 -8.16 10.05 12.52
CA LEU A 184 -7.36 11.27 12.66
C LEU A 184 -6.23 11.31 11.62
N THR A 185 -5.53 10.22 11.38
CA THR A 185 -4.50 10.11 10.33
C THR A 185 -5.07 10.37 8.94
N GLN A 186 -6.27 9.85 8.65
CA GLN A 186 -6.94 10.12 7.36
C GLN A 186 -7.37 11.60 7.26
N LYS A 187 -8.01 12.17 8.30
CA LYS A 187 -8.32 13.61 8.36
C LYS A 187 -7.08 14.49 8.16
N TRP A 188 -5.96 14.14 8.82
CA TRP A 188 -4.68 14.84 8.70
C TRP A 188 -4.17 14.77 7.27
N ARG A 189 -4.16 13.60 6.63
CA ARG A 189 -3.83 13.44 5.19
C ARG A 189 -4.70 14.34 4.32
N ASP A 190 -6.01 14.34 4.53
CA ASP A 190 -6.95 15.04 3.64
C ASP A 190 -6.85 16.56 3.78
N LEU A 191 -6.65 17.08 5.00
CA LEU A 191 -6.39 18.50 5.22
C LEU A 191 -5.00 18.92 4.74
N MET A 192 -3.97 18.10 5.00
CA MET A 192 -2.61 18.38 4.54
C MET A 192 -2.50 18.35 3.01
N ASN A 193 -3.25 17.48 2.33
CA ASN A 193 -3.37 17.47 0.87
C ASN A 193 -4.02 18.74 0.33
N LYS A 194 -5.15 19.18 0.90
CA LYS A 194 -5.82 20.43 0.50
C LYS A 194 -4.92 21.65 0.72
N PHE A 195 -4.34 21.74 1.91
CA PHE A 195 -3.43 22.83 2.27
C PHE A 195 -2.19 22.88 1.36
N LYS A 196 -1.66 21.72 1.00
CA LYS A 196 -0.61 21.60 -0.02
C LYS A 196 -1.07 22.11 -1.39
N GLN A 197 -2.27 21.76 -1.84
CA GLN A 197 -2.83 22.27 -3.10
C GLN A 197 -3.04 23.80 -3.04
N GLU A 198 -3.59 24.32 -1.94
CA GLU A 198 -3.75 25.77 -1.70
C GLU A 198 -2.40 26.54 -1.69
N VAL A 199 -1.30 25.87 -1.32
CA VAL A 199 0.06 26.42 -1.41
C VAL A 199 0.64 26.27 -2.84
N GLU A 200 0.54 25.10 -3.47
CA GLU A 200 1.07 24.84 -4.82
C GLU A 200 0.33 25.67 -5.91
N GLU A 201 -0.99 25.82 -5.82
CA GLU A 201 -1.78 26.68 -6.71
C GLU A 201 -1.43 28.17 -6.50
N SER A 202 -1.16 28.57 -5.26
CA SER A 202 -0.70 29.92 -4.93
C SER A 202 0.72 30.19 -5.43
N GLU A 203 1.64 29.23 -5.29
CA GLU A 203 3.01 29.30 -5.79
C GLU A 203 3.03 29.37 -7.33
N GLU A 204 2.24 28.54 -8.03
CA GLU A 204 2.19 28.56 -9.50
C GLU A 204 1.49 29.82 -10.03
N SER A 205 0.41 30.30 -9.39
CA SER A 205 -0.24 31.56 -9.76
C SER A 205 0.71 32.77 -9.67
N THR A 206 1.51 32.87 -8.59
CA THR A 206 2.55 33.90 -8.49
C THR A 206 3.65 33.70 -9.55
N LYS A 207 3.99 32.46 -9.89
CA LYS A 207 5.00 32.15 -10.94
C LYS A 207 4.51 32.52 -12.35
N GLU A 208 3.22 32.33 -12.66
CA GLU A 208 2.60 32.80 -13.90
C GLU A 208 2.59 34.33 -14.02
N THR A 209 2.19 35.06 -12.97
CA THR A 209 2.16 36.53 -13.01
C THR A 209 3.57 37.12 -13.16
N LEU A 210 4.57 36.56 -12.46
CA LEU A 210 5.97 36.95 -12.60
C LEU A 210 6.52 36.67 -14.02
N GLN A 211 6.13 35.56 -14.65
CA GLN A 211 6.55 35.26 -16.02
C GLN A 211 5.89 36.22 -17.04
N ILE A 212 4.62 36.60 -16.85
CA ILE A 212 3.95 37.63 -17.68
C ILE A 212 4.68 38.98 -17.58
N ILE A 213 5.05 39.40 -16.37
CA ILE A 213 5.80 40.65 -16.13
C ILE A 213 7.20 40.57 -16.77
N LYS A 214 7.89 39.43 -16.65
CA LYS A 214 9.19 39.17 -17.30
C LYS A 214 9.09 39.29 -18.82
N ASP A 215 8.09 38.68 -19.44
CA ASP A 215 7.90 38.75 -20.90
C ASP A 215 7.46 40.15 -21.37
N GLY A 216 6.76 40.90 -20.52
CA GLY A 216 6.51 42.34 -20.72
C GLY A 216 7.80 43.15 -20.73
N LEU A 217 8.67 42.97 -19.73
CA LEU A 217 9.97 43.64 -19.64
C LEU A 217 10.88 43.30 -20.82
N ILE A 218 10.86 42.05 -21.30
CA ILE A 218 11.62 41.63 -22.49
C ILE A 218 11.11 42.35 -23.76
N LYS A 219 9.78 42.52 -23.94
CA LYS A 219 9.22 43.28 -25.07
C LYS A 219 9.65 44.74 -25.05
N TRP A 220 9.59 45.40 -23.89
CA TRP A 220 10.04 46.79 -23.79
C TRP A 220 11.57 46.93 -23.91
N GLN A 221 12.36 45.99 -23.39
CA GLN A 221 13.81 45.95 -23.61
C GLN A 221 14.14 45.86 -25.12
N GLN A 222 13.51 44.93 -25.84
CA GLN A 222 13.67 44.81 -27.30
C GLN A 222 13.20 46.08 -28.02
N PHE A 223 12.15 46.75 -27.55
CA PHE A 223 11.72 48.03 -28.11
C PHE A 223 12.78 49.12 -27.91
N PHE A 224 13.41 49.24 -26.74
CA PHE A 224 14.48 50.21 -26.50
C PHE A 224 15.73 49.91 -27.35
N GLU A 225 16.14 48.65 -27.44
CA GLU A 225 17.28 48.23 -28.26
C GLU A 225 17.06 48.56 -29.75
N ASN A 226 15.89 48.21 -30.32
CA ASN A 226 15.55 48.49 -31.73
C ASN A 226 15.38 49.99 -32.08
N ASN A 227 15.12 50.86 -31.10
CA ASN A 227 15.01 52.31 -31.34
C ASN A 227 16.35 53.05 -31.17
N ASN A 228 17.31 52.48 -30.44
CA ASN A 228 18.63 53.08 -30.26
C ASN A 228 19.54 52.95 -31.49
N GLU A 229 19.28 52.00 -32.39
CA GLU A 229 20.05 51.82 -33.65
C GLU A 229 19.63 52.77 -34.79
N LYS A 230 18.66 53.67 -34.58
CA LYS A 230 18.11 54.54 -35.64
C LYS A 230 18.01 56.00 -35.21
N ASP A 231 18.95 56.82 -35.70
CA ASP A 231 19.01 58.29 -35.54
C ASP A 231 17.88 59.08 -36.25
N THR A 232 16.65 58.55 -36.28
CA THR A 232 15.47 59.23 -36.84
C THR A 232 14.31 59.15 -35.86
N VAL A 233 14.08 60.25 -35.14
CA VAL A 233 13.04 60.38 -34.11
C VAL A 233 11.63 60.14 -34.70
N PRO A 234 10.89 59.11 -34.25
CA PRO A 234 9.49 58.95 -34.62
C PRO A 234 8.62 60.00 -33.90
N PRO A 235 7.64 60.66 -34.56
CA PRO A 235 6.84 61.73 -33.94
C PRO A 235 5.92 61.33 -32.77
N ASN A 236 5.86 60.04 -32.41
CA ASN A 236 4.90 59.48 -31.44
C ASN A 236 5.53 59.02 -30.11
N LYS A 237 6.76 59.44 -29.77
CA LYS A 237 7.46 59.00 -28.54
C LYS A 237 6.62 59.15 -27.27
N GLU A 238 5.94 60.29 -27.10
CA GLU A 238 5.13 60.62 -25.93
C GLU A 238 4.01 59.60 -25.66
N ASN A 239 3.26 59.19 -26.69
CA ASN A 239 2.21 58.17 -26.56
C ASN A 239 2.78 56.79 -26.17
N ILE A 240 4.01 56.46 -26.58
CA ILE A 240 4.63 55.16 -26.28
C ILE A 240 5.24 55.15 -24.88
N VAL A 241 5.85 56.25 -24.43
CA VAL A 241 6.34 56.39 -23.05
C VAL A 241 5.18 56.33 -22.04
N ASN A 242 4.04 56.94 -22.35
CA ASN A 242 2.83 56.81 -21.55
C ASN A 242 2.31 55.37 -21.46
N LEU A 243 2.40 54.57 -22.53
CA LEU A 243 2.07 53.13 -22.49
C LEU A 243 3.04 52.34 -21.60
N ILE A 244 4.34 52.61 -21.67
CA ILE A 244 5.36 51.94 -20.83
C ILE A 244 5.11 52.26 -19.34
N ILE A 245 4.80 53.51 -19.00
CA ILE A 245 4.50 53.92 -17.61
C ILE A 245 3.18 53.27 -17.12
N SER A 246 2.18 53.14 -18.00
CA SER A 246 0.94 52.43 -17.70
C SER A 246 1.20 50.95 -17.38
N ASP A 247 1.98 50.26 -18.22
CA ASP A 247 2.38 48.86 -18.00
C ASP A 247 3.16 48.70 -16.70
N PHE A 248 4.15 49.55 -16.42
CA PHE A 248 4.98 49.45 -15.21
C PHE A 248 4.15 49.67 -13.95
N LYS A 249 3.22 50.65 -13.94
CA LYS A 249 2.29 50.86 -12.82
C LYS A 249 1.30 49.70 -12.66
N GLN A 250 0.85 49.09 -13.75
CA GLN A 250 0.00 47.90 -13.67
C GLN A 250 0.76 46.71 -13.08
N TRP A 251 2.02 46.48 -13.47
CA TRP A 251 2.86 45.41 -12.91
C TRP A 251 3.22 45.67 -11.46
N GLN A 252 3.56 46.91 -11.09
CA GLN A 252 3.77 47.32 -9.71
C GLN A 252 2.53 47.03 -8.83
N LYS A 253 1.32 47.34 -9.33
CA LYS A 253 0.06 47.03 -8.63
C LYS A 253 -0.12 45.52 -8.41
N VAL A 254 0.10 44.70 -9.46
CA VAL A 254 0.01 43.23 -9.36
C VAL A 254 1.07 42.67 -8.40
N LEU A 255 2.30 43.18 -8.43
CA LEU A 255 3.37 42.74 -7.52
C LEU A 255 3.09 43.12 -6.06
N ASN A 256 2.49 44.28 -5.81
CA ASN A 256 2.00 44.66 -4.48
C ASN A 256 0.88 43.73 -4.01
N GLU A 257 -0.04 43.32 -4.89
CA GLU A 257 -1.07 42.32 -4.59
C GLU A 257 -0.47 40.94 -4.28
N GLU A 258 0.56 40.49 -5.02
CA GLU A 258 1.32 39.28 -4.67
C GLU A 258 2.10 39.42 -3.34
N GLN A 259 2.57 40.62 -3.00
CA GLN A 259 3.24 40.87 -1.71
C GLN A 259 2.24 40.86 -0.54
N GLU A 260 1.05 41.42 -0.72
CA GLU A 260 -0.03 41.41 0.27
C GLU A 260 -0.52 39.98 0.57
N LYS A 261 -0.54 39.07 -0.42
CA LYS A 261 -0.79 37.63 -0.20
C LYS A 261 0.19 36.96 0.78
N LEU A 262 1.40 37.51 0.95
CA LEU A 262 2.44 36.98 1.84
C LEU A 262 2.44 37.60 3.24
N THR A 263 1.62 38.64 3.51
CA THR A 263 1.63 39.38 4.79
C THR A 263 0.25 39.76 5.34
N GLY A 264 -0.81 39.74 4.53
CA GLY A 264 -2.19 40.07 4.92
C GLY A 264 -3.08 38.85 5.19
N ASP A 265 -4.39 38.99 4.96
CA ASP A 265 -5.42 38.02 5.37
C ASP A 265 -5.23 36.60 4.77
N LEU A 266 -4.58 36.48 3.60
CA LEU A 266 -4.28 35.18 2.98
C LEU A 266 -3.14 34.43 3.70
N LEU A 267 -2.20 35.13 4.33
CA LEU A 267 -1.22 34.53 5.26
C LEU A 267 -1.95 34.01 6.50
N LEU A 268 -2.85 34.82 7.09
CA LEU A 268 -3.58 34.46 8.30
C LEU A 268 -4.44 33.20 8.11
N SER A 269 -5.26 33.15 7.06
CA SER A 269 -6.09 31.98 6.74
C SER A 269 -5.27 30.70 6.49
N LYS A 270 -4.12 30.80 5.81
CA LYS A 270 -3.19 29.66 5.67
C LYS A 270 -2.58 29.26 7.03
N TYR A 271 -2.28 30.20 7.91
CA TYR A 271 -1.75 29.90 9.25
C TYR A 271 -2.79 29.23 10.15
N ASP A 272 -4.06 29.64 10.07
CA ASP A 272 -5.16 28.99 10.82
C ASP A 272 -5.44 27.57 10.32
N THR A 273 -5.40 27.31 9.00
CA THR A 273 -5.46 25.93 8.47
C THR A 273 -4.32 25.08 9.01
N LEU A 274 -3.09 25.60 9.02
CA LEU A 274 -1.93 24.89 9.60
C LEU A 274 -2.07 24.66 11.12
N LYS A 275 -2.68 25.59 11.86
CA LYS A 275 -2.96 25.48 13.29
C LYS A 275 -4.01 24.39 13.58
N ILE A 276 -5.05 24.27 12.77
CA ILE A 276 -6.02 23.16 12.83
C ILE A 276 -5.33 21.82 12.58
N ILE A 277 -4.44 21.75 11.59
CA ILE A 277 -3.64 20.55 11.27
C ILE A 277 -2.70 20.16 12.44
N LYS A 278 -2.10 21.15 13.13
CA LYS A 278 -1.31 20.93 14.37
C LYS A 278 -2.16 20.36 15.50
N HIS A 279 -3.31 20.96 15.83
CA HIS A 279 -4.23 20.45 16.88
C HIS A 279 -4.69 19.01 16.61
N LEU A 280 -4.90 18.64 15.34
CA LEU A 280 -5.21 17.25 14.97
C LEU A 280 -4.03 16.29 15.21
N GLN A 281 -2.79 16.74 15.01
CA GLN A 281 -1.60 15.94 15.33
C GLN A 281 -1.33 15.85 16.85
N GLU A 282 -1.60 16.91 17.62
CA GLU A 282 -1.54 16.89 19.08
C GLU A 282 -2.55 15.88 19.65
N ASN A 283 -3.82 15.94 19.21
CA ASN A 283 -4.84 14.97 19.62
C ASN A 283 -4.53 13.52 19.17
N TRP A 284 -3.89 13.33 18.01
CA TRP A 284 -3.39 12.02 17.59
C TRP A 284 -2.26 11.52 18.50
N THR A 285 -1.34 12.42 18.90
CA THR A 285 -0.22 12.11 19.80
C THR A 285 -0.71 11.74 21.20
N ASP A 286 -1.67 12.49 21.75
CA ASP A 286 -2.25 12.23 23.07
C ASP A 286 -2.94 10.85 23.13
N ILE A 287 -3.64 10.45 22.08
CA ILE A 287 -4.26 9.11 22.01
C ILE A 287 -3.19 8.02 21.89
N GLY A 288 -2.12 8.24 21.12
CA GLY A 288 -0.96 7.33 21.05
C GLY A 288 -0.29 7.13 22.42
N LEU A 289 0.01 8.23 23.13
CA LEU A 289 0.50 8.19 24.52
C LEU A 289 -0.51 7.52 25.47
N GLY A 290 -1.80 7.75 25.27
CA GLY A 290 -2.89 7.13 26.02
C GLY A 290 -3.02 5.61 25.81
N ILE A 291 -2.58 5.09 24.66
CA ILE A 291 -2.43 3.64 24.41
C ILE A 291 -1.17 3.11 25.10
N PHE A 292 0.00 3.72 24.89
CA PHE A 292 1.25 3.28 25.53
C PHE A 292 1.20 3.33 27.06
N GLY A 293 0.43 4.26 27.63
CA GLY A 293 0.17 4.32 29.06
C GLY A 293 -0.60 3.13 29.62
N ARG A 294 -1.32 2.37 28.77
CA ARG A 294 -2.05 1.13 29.13
C ARG A 294 -1.21 -0.12 28.90
N HIS A 295 -0.46 -0.16 27.80
CA HIS A 295 0.33 -1.30 27.33
C HIS A 295 1.80 -1.19 27.71
N LYS A 296 2.07 -0.98 29.00
CA LYS A 296 3.43 -1.07 29.56
C LYS A 296 3.81 -2.54 29.80
N SER A 297 5.08 -2.85 30.01
CA SER A 297 5.45 -4.17 30.55
C SER A 297 4.99 -4.33 32.01
N LEU A 298 5.07 -5.56 32.55
CA LEU A 298 4.81 -5.83 33.97
C LEU A 298 5.83 -5.15 34.90
N GLU A 299 6.99 -4.81 34.34
CA GLU A 299 8.11 -4.09 34.94
C GLU A 299 7.96 -2.56 34.79
N GLY A 300 7.01 -2.09 33.98
CA GLY A 300 6.67 -0.68 33.77
C GLY A 300 7.35 0.00 32.57
N GLU A 301 8.05 -0.76 31.73
CA GLU A 301 8.72 -0.26 30.51
C GLU A 301 7.69 0.10 29.43
N MET A 302 8.06 1.01 28.52
CA MET A 302 7.20 1.46 27.42
C MET A 302 7.51 0.68 26.13
N PRO A 303 6.50 0.38 25.27
CA PRO A 303 6.74 -0.30 23.99
C PRO A 303 7.72 0.46 23.07
N PRO A 304 8.56 -0.25 22.28
CA PRO A 304 9.52 0.38 21.39
C PRO A 304 8.87 1.24 20.28
N GLU A 305 7.61 0.97 19.95
CA GLU A 305 6.77 1.76 19.04
C GLU A 305 6.62 3.24 19.48
N GLN A 306 6.88 3.57 20.75
CA GLN A 306 6.91 4.97 21.20
C GLN A 306 8.04 5.75 20.48
N GLN A 307 9.22 5.16 20.34
CA GLN A 307 10.37 5.82 19.67
C GLN A 307 10.06 6.09 18.18
N TYR A 308 9.32 5.20 17.54
CA TYR A 308 8.88 5.38 16.15
C TYR A 308 7.80 6.48 16.03
N MET A 309 6.93 6.63 17.05
CA MET A 309 5.99 7.75 17.14
C MET A 309 6.74 9.09 17.30
N GLU A 310 7.78 9.14 18.13
CA GLU A 310 8.61 10.34 18.32
C GLU A 310 9.37 10.73 17.03
N GLU A 311 9.85 9.75 16.25
CA GLU A 311 10.43 10.00 14.92
C GLU A 311 9.40 10.57 13.93
N ILE A 312 8.18 10.02 13.91
CA ILE A 312 7.07 10.53 13.10
C ILE A 312 6.76 11.99 13.46
N ILE A 313 6.62 12.31 14.75
CA ILE A 313 6.36 13.68 15.24
C ILE A 313 7.50 14.62 14.84
N LYS A 314 8.76 14.17 14.95
CA LYS A 314 9.94 14.93 14.51
C LYS A 314 9.93 15.21 13.00
N ASN A 315 9.47 14.28 12.18
CA ASN A 315 9.36 14.46 10.73
C ASN A 315 8.18 15.36 10.34
N ILE A 316 7.04 15.25 11.03
CA ILE A 316 5.91 16.20 10.90
C ILE A 316 6.36 17.63 11.29
N GLY A 317 7.13 17.77 12.37
CA GLY A 317 7.68 19.05 12.82
C GLY A 317 8.71 19.68 11.86
N LYS A 318 9.30 18.92 10.93
CA LYS A 318 10.03 19.48 9.78
C LYS A 318 9.04 19.99 8.73
N LEU A 319 8.12 19.13 8.32
CA LEU A 319 7.12 19.43 7.28
C LEU A 319 6.35 20.74 7.59
N TYR A 320 5.92 20.94 8.83
CA TYR A 320 5.24 22.19 9.22
C TYR A 320 6.13 23.43 9.08
N LYS A 321 7.44 23.34 9.38
CA LYS A 321 8.39 24.46 9.19
C LYS A 321 8.63 24.74 7.72
N ASP A 322 8.69 23.71 6.88
CA ASP A 322 8.84 23.87 5.43
C ASP A 322 7.65 24.66 4.84
N TYR A 323 6.43 24.39 5.31
CA TYR A 323 5.25 25.19 4.94
C TYR A 323 5.27 26.59 5.56
N GLU A 324 5.62 26.77 6.84
CA GLU A 324 5.75 28.10 7.46
C GLU A 324 6.71 29.03 6.67
N VAL A 325 7.86 28.51 6.24
CA VAL A 325 8.86 29.26 5.43
C VAL A 325 8.37 29.55 4.01
N ARG A 326 7.55 28.67 3.41
CA ARG A 326 6.92 28.92 2.10
C ARG A 326 5.88 30.03 2.17
N ILE A 327 4.94 29.94 3.12
CA ILE A 327 3.78 30.85 3.20
C ILE A 327 4.22 32.27 3.57
N THR A 328 5.24 32.42 4.41
CA THR A 328 5.80 33.73 4.79
C THR A 328 6.74 34.33 3.74
N GLY A 329 7.17 33.55 2.73
CA GLY A 329 8.18 33.96 1.76
C GLY A 329 9.58 34.20 2.38
N GLU A 330 9.86 33.65 3.56
CA GLU A 330 11.14 33.80 4.27
C GLU A 330 12.31 33.09 3.57
N ASN A 331 12.03 32.16 2.65
CA ASN A 331 13.01 31.57 1.73
C ASN A 331 13.72 32.60 0.83
N GLY A 332 13.22 33.84 0.76
CA GLY A 332 13.80 34.95 0.01
C GLY A 332 12.80 35.65 -0.91
N ILE A 333 11.66 35.00 -1.21
CA ILE A 333 10.63 35.51 -2.12
C ILE A 333 10.20 36.93 -1.73
N SER A 334 9.81 37.15 -0.47
CA SER A 334 9.32 38.45 0.02
C SER A 334 10.35 39.58 -0.16
N LYS A 335 11.64 39.28 0.06
CA LYS A 335 12.74 40.26 -0.06
C LYS A 335 13.07 40.60 -1.52
N ILE A 336 13.06 39.60 -2.41
CA ILE A 336 13.34 39.78 -3.83
C ILE A 336 12.15 40.46 -4.53
N LEU A 337 10.91 40.11 -4.16
CA LEU A 337 9.70 40.76 -4.64
C LEU A 337 9.68 42.26 -4.31
N LEU A 338 9.98 42.62 -3.05
CA LEU A 338 10.13 44.01 -2.63
C LEU A 338 11.27 44.73 -3.38
N SER A 339 12.39 44.06 -3.66
CA SER A 339 13.48 44.63 -4.49
C SER A 339 13.03 44.93 -5.92
N VAL A 340 12.25 44.03 -6.53
CA VAL A 340 11.67 44.23 -7.88
C VAL A 340 10.68 45.39 -7.90
N ILE A 341 9.79 45.50 -6.90
CA ILE A 341 8.82 46.60 -6.78
C ILE A 341 9.54 47.96 -6.71
N ASN A 342 10.47 48.12 -5.75
CA ASN A 342 11.26 49.35 -5.61
C ASN A 342 12.07 49.70 -6.89
N SER A 343 12.47 48.68 -7.66
CA SER A 343 13.20 48.87 -8.92
C SER A 343 12.28 49.31 -10.07
N LEU A 344 11.03 48.83 -10.11
CA LEU A 344 10.00 49.29 -11.05
C LEU A 344 9.51 50.71 -10.71
N ASP A 345 9.39 51.06 -9.44
CA ASP A 345 9.14 52.43 -8.96
C ASP A 345 10.22 53.40 -9.49
N PHE A 346 11.49 53.07 -9.27
CA PHE A 346 12.63 53.88 -9.73
C PHE A 346 12.62 54.08 -11.27
N CYS A 347 12.31 53.03 -12.02
CA CYS A 347 12.16 53.12 -13.48
C CYS A 347 10.97 53.99 -13.88
N SER A 348 9.81 53.83 -13.23
CA SER A 348 8.59 54.59 -13.51
C SER A 348 8.80 56.08 -13.26
N PHE A 349 9.35 56.44 -12.09
CA PHE A 349 9.69 57.82 -11.73
C PHE A 349 10.66 58.45 -12.76
N LYS A 350 11.69 57.73 -13.21
CA LYS A 350 12.59 58.24 -14.26
C LYS A 350 11.91 58.46 -15.60
N LEU A 351 10.95 57.60 -15.98
CA LEU A 351 10.19 57.75 -17.22
C LEU A 351 9.18 58.92 -17.14
N GLU A 352 8.61 59.20 -15.97
CA GLU A 352 7.74 60.36 -15.75
C GLU A 352 8.52 61.68 -15.82
N ASN A 353 9.69 61.77 -15.20
CA ASN A 353 10.58 62.93 -15.33
C ASN A 353 11.01 63.17 -16.81
N PHE A 354 11.08 62.12 -17.64
CA PHE A 354 11.34 62.20 -19.08
C PHE A 354 10.19 62.82 -19.89
N LEU A 355 8.95 62.77 -19.38
CA LEU A 355 7.80 63.45 -19.99
C LEU A 355 7.76 64.93 -19.59
N GLU A 356 8.08 65.26 -18.33
CA GLU A 356 8.10 66.65 -17.86
C GLU A 356 9.32 67.44 -18.40
N PHE A 357 10.46 66.79 -18.60
CA PHE A 357 11.71 67.43 -19.05
C PHE A 357 12.36 66.65 -20.22
N PRO A 358 12.03 66.98 -21.49
CA PRO A 358 12.52 66.25 -22.66
C PRO A 358 14.03 66.30 -22.91
N ASP A 359 14.73 67.33 -22.40
CA ASP A 359 16.17 67.57 -22.63
C ASP A 359 17.10 66.73 -21.72
N MET A 360 16.71 65.50 -21.36
CA MET A 360 17.51 64.60 -20.50
C MET A 360 18.65 63.90 -21.29
N PRO A 361 19.86 63.74 -20.72
CA PRO A 361 20.98 63.12 -21.43
C PRO A 361 20.85 61.60 -21.58
N LEU A 362 21.49 61.07 -22.63
CA LEU A 362 21.49 59.66 -23.05
C LEU A 362 21.91 58.67 -21.93
N GLU A 363 22.70 59.16 -20.97
CA GLU A 363 23.23 58.44 -19.82
C GLU A 363 22.12 57.98 -18.86
N GLU A 364 21.04 58.75 -18.73
CA GLU A 364 19.91 58.40 -17.85
C GLU A 364 19.08 57.25 -18.43
N TRP A 365 18.95 57.18 -19.77
CA TRP A 365 18.36 56.03 -20.48
C TRP A 365 19.17 54.75 -20.30
N GLN A 366 20.51 54.82 -20.32
CA GLN A 366 21.33 53.67 -19.94
C GLN A 366 21.10 53.25 -18.48
N GLY A 367 20.81 54.19 -17.58
CA GLY A 367 20.44 53.90 -16.19
C GLY A 367 19.18 53.04 -16.09
N VAL A 368 18.11 53.42 -16.80
CA VAL A 368 16.85 52.66 -16.85
C VAL A 368 17.08 51.27 -17.47
N SER A 369 17.79 51.18 -18.60
CA SER A 369 18.08 49.89 -19.26
C SER A 369 18.89 48.93 -18.35
N LYS A 370 19.89 49.44 -17.62
CA LYS A 370 20.64 48.64 -16.63
C LYS A 370 19.72 48.12 -15.51
N LYS A 371 18.79 48.95 -15.01
CA LYS A 371 17.85 48.55 -13.97
C LYS A 371 16.82 47.53 -14.46
N ILE A 372 16.35 47.62 -15.71
CA ILE A 372 15.49 46.59 -16.34
C ILE A 372 16.19 45.22 -16.41
N ASN A 373 17.49 45.20 -16.76
CA ASN A 373 18.27 43.96 -16.77
C ASN A 373 18.48 43.39 -15.35
N GLU A 374 18.64 44.25 -14.33
CA GLU A 374 18.69 43.85 -12.93
C GLU A 374 17.36 43.23 -12.46
N ILE A 375 16.22 43.88 -12.78
CA ILE A 375 14.87 43.37 -12.50
C ILE A 375 14.66 41.99 -13.15
N LYS A 376 15.06 41.83 -14.41
CA LYS A 376 14.96 40.55 -15.13
C LYS A 376 15.72 39.42 -14.42
N SER A 377 16.95 39.70 -13.96
CA SER A 377 17.76 38.74 -13.19
C SER A 377 17.15 38.41 -11.81
N GLN A 378 16.58 39.42 -11.14
CA GLN A 378 15.84 39.22 -9.88
C GLN A 378 14.56 38.39 -10.09
N LEU A 379 13.81 38.61 -11.18
CA LEU A 379 12.66 37.79 -11.56
C LEU A 379 13.05 36.35 -11.91
N GLU A 380 14.15 36.14 -12.63
CA GLU A 380 14.69 34.79 -12.91
C GLU A 380 15.11 34.06 -11.63
N THR A 381 15.69 34.78 -10.68
CA THR A 381 16.03 34.26 -9.35
C THR A 381 14.75 33.95 -8.54
N LEU A 382 13.72 34.80 -8.62
CA LEU A 382 12.46 34.62 -7.91
C LEU A 382 11.68 33.39 -8.43
N ILE A 383 11.53 33.28 -9.76
CA ILE A 383 10.86 32.16 -10.44
C ILE A 383 11.55 30.81 -10.18
N SER A 384 12.86 30.80 -9.89
CA SER A 384 13.61 29.58 -9.54
C SER A 384 13.68 29.26 -8.03
N ILE A 385 13.25 30.18 -7.15
CA ILE A 385 13.13 29.94 -5.70
C ILE A 385 11.70 29.54 -5.30
N ILE A 386 10.68 29.96 -6.05
CA ILE A 386 9.29 29.54 -5.83
C ILE A 386 9.19 28.01 -5.87
N GLY A 387 8.54 27.43 -4.86
CA GLY A 387 8.45 25.98 -4.67
C GLY A 387 9.64 25.32 -3.96
N ILE A 388 10.73 26.04 -3.69
CA ILE A 388 11.96 25.50 -3.09
C ILE A 388 12.23 26.09 -1.69
N VAL A 389 12.60 25.22 -0.75
CA VAL A 389 13.05 25.60 0.60
C VAL A 389 14.57 25.33 0.69
N PRO A 390 15.43 26.38 0.78
CA PRO A 390 16.88 26.22 0.65
C PRO A 390 17.59 25.30 1.66
N GLN A 391 16.93 24.91 2.75
CA GLN A 391 17.52 24.04 3.79
C GLN A 391 17.48 22.54 3.44
N PHE A 392 16.79 22.14 2.35
CA PHE A 392 16.52 20.73 2.03
C PHE A 392 16.96 20.33 0.61
N ILE A 393 18.13 20.80 0.16
CA ILE A 393 18.70 20.42 -1.14
C ILE A 393 19.05 18.92 -1.22
N ASP A 394 19.27 18.26 -0.07
CA ASP A 394 19.72 16.87 0.04
C ASP A 394 18.57 15.84 0.22
N VAL A 395 17.30 16.30 0.27
CA VAL A 395 16.11 15.44 0.37
C VAL A 395 14.97 16.00 -0.49
N ASP A 396 14.49 15.20 -1.44
CA ASP A 396 13.50 15.55 -2.47
C ASP A 396 12.24 16.26 -1.88
N PRO A 397 11.77 17.37 -2.48
CA PRO A 397 11.03 18.40 -1.76
C PRO A 397 9.59 17.98 -1.44
N GLY A 398 9.19 18.09 -0.16
CA GLY A 398 7.79 18.18 0.32
C GLY A 398 6.87 16.98 0.02
N LEU A 399 6.56 16.76 -1.25
CA LEU A 399 5.72 15.67 -1.79
C LEU A 399 6.15 14.29 -1.27
N VAL A 400 7.46 14.01 -1.31
CA VAL A 400 8.02 12.74 -0.81
C VAL A 400 7.88 12.65 0.70
N LEU A 401 8.21 13.72 1.44
CA LEU A 401 8.17 13.74 2.91
C LEU A 401 6.76 13.54 3.46
N GLN A 402 5.73 14.22 2.93
CA GLN A 402 4.35 14.04 3.37
C GLN A 402 3.84 12.61 3.10
N THR A 403 4.14 12.06 1.92
CA THR A 403 3.75 10.70 1.53
C THR A 403 4.45 9.66 2.41
N TYR A 404 5.74 9.86 2.67
CA TYR A 404 6.55 9.05 3.57
C TYR A 404 6.02 9.08 5.01
N ILE A 405 5.73 10.26 5.57
CA ILE A 405 5.13 10.41 6.91
C ILE A 405 3.82 9.63 7.03
N PHE A 406 2.91 9.75 6.06
CA PHE A 406 1.67 8.97 6.10
C PHE A 406 1.93 7.46 6.10
N ASN A 407 2.89 6.99 5.29
CA ASN A 407 3.26 5.59 5.23
C ASN A 407 3.91 5.11 6.54
N MET A 408 4.75 5.93 7.21
CA MET A 408 5.25 5.66 8.56
C MET A 408 4.10 5.51 9.56
N ILE A 409 3.13 6.42 9.54
CA ILE A 409 1.97 6.38 10.45
C ILE A 409 1.13 5.11 10.22
N GLN A 410 0.85 4.73 8.97
CA GLN A 410 0.11 3.48 8.69
C GLN A 410 0.89 2.25 9.17
N GLN A 411 2.21 2.20 8.96
CA GLN A 411 3.05 1.11 9.49
C GLN A 411 3.09 1.10 11.02
N TRP A 412 3.10 2.26 11.68
CA TRP A 412 3.02 2.38 13.14
C TRP A 412 1.67 1.89 13.68
N ILE A 413 0.54 2.32 13.08
CA ILE A 413 -0.81 1.85 13.46
C ILE A 413 -0.93 0.32 13.34
N LEU A 414 -0.36 -0.28 12.29
CA LEU A 414 -0.34 -1.73 12.11
C LEU A 414 0.55 -2.45 13.15
N LYS A 415 1.73 -1.91 13.46
CA LYS A 415 2.63 -2.47 14.49
C LYS A 415 2.00 -2.41 15.88
N ILE A 416 1.57 -1.22 16.32
CA ILE A 416 0.98 -1.03 17.64
C ILE A 416 -0.34 -1.82 17.78
N GLY A 417 -1.14 -1.92 16.71
CA GLY A 417 -2.34 -2.76 16.69
C GLY A 417 -2.05 -4.26 16.89
N ASN A 418 -0.96 -4.77 16.29
CA ASN A 418 -0.52 -6.14 16.56
C ASN A 418 -0.02 -6.30 18.00
N GLU A 419 0.76 -5.35 18.52
CA GLU A 419 1.36 -5.48 19.86
C GLU A 419 0.35 -5.33 21.00
N ILE A 420 -0.67 -4.47 20.82
CA ILE A 420 -1.88 -4.42 21.67
C ILE A 420 -2.59 -5.79 21.70
N ASN A 421 -2.73 -6.45 20.55
CA ASN A 421 -3.41 -7.75 20.48
C ASN A 421 -2.55 -8.85 21.13
N ASN A 422 -1.24 -8.86 20.88
CA ASN A 422 -0.28 -9.75 21.53
C ASN A 422 -0.32 -9.59 23.05
N GLY A 423 -0.21 -8.35 23.55
CA GLY A 423 -0.25 -8.02 24.98
C GLY A 423 -1.57 -8.39 25.66
N ASN A 424 -2.71 -8.15 25.00
CA ASN A 424 -4.02 -8.57 25.51
C ASN A 424 -4.17 -10.11 25.56
N ILE A 425 -3.62 -10.86 24.58
CA ILE A 425 -3.61 -12.33 24.58
C ILE A 425 -2.68 -12.89 25.66
N GLU A 426 -1.47 -12.35 25.79
CA GLU A 426 -0.52 -12.69 26.87
C GLU A 426 -1.12 -12.45 28.25
N LEU A 427 -1.72 -11.27 28.47
CA LEU A 427 -2.39 -10.89 29.71
C LEU A 427 -3.53 -11.89 30.06
N GLN A 428 -4.37 -12.23 29.08
CA GLN A 428 -5.42 -13.24 29.25
C GLN A 428 -4.84 -14.61 29.63
N ARG A 429 -3.76 -15.05 28.98
CA ARG A 429 -3.06 -16.31 29.29
C ARG A 429 -2.54 -16.33 30.72
N TYR A 430 -1.80 -15.31 31.16
CA TYR A 430 -1.24 -15.25 32.52
C TYR A 430 -2.33 -15.26 33.60
N ILE A 431 -3.49 -14.67 33.30
CA ILE A 431 -4.64 -14.62 34.21
C ILE A 431 -5.39 -15.95 34.28
N ASP A 432 -5.52 -16.68 33.16
CA ASP A 432 -6.03 -18.05 33.18
C ASP A 432 -5.07 -19.04 33.86
N GLU A 433 -3.76 -18.89 33.67
CA GLU A 433 -2.73 -19.67 34.37
C GLU A 433 -2.78 -19.41 35.89
N LEU A 434 -2.89 -18.15 36.32
CA LEU A 434 -3.04 -17.80 37.73
C LEU A 434 -4.34 -18.34 38.32
N HIS A 435 -5.46 -18.24 37.59
CA HIS A 435 -6.75 -18.79 37.98
C HIS A 435 -6.69 -20.31 38.23
N ILE A 436 -6.09 -21.06 37.29
CA ILE A 436 -5.87 -22.50 37.43
C ILE A 436 -4.96 -22.79 38.64
N SER A 437 -3.87 -22.05 38.80
CA SER A 437 -2.93 -22.21 39.91
C SER A 437 -3.58 -21.94 41.28
N MET A 438 -4.45 -20.93 41.37
CA MET A 438 -5.23 -20.62 42.58
C MET A 438 -6.24 -21.73 42.89
N ILE A 439 -6.96 -22.25 41.89
CA ILE A 439 -7.86 -23.40 42.07
C ILE A 439 -7.09 -24.63 42.55
N GLN A 440 -5.97 -24.96 41.93
CA GLN A 440 -5.18 -26.14 42.28
C GLN A 440 -4.63 -26.05 43.71
N TRP A 441 -4.10 -24.90 44.11
CA TRP A 441 -3.68 -24.64 45.48
C TRP A 441 -4.84 -24.76 46.47
N MET A 442 -6.02 -24.22 46.13
CA MET A 442 -7.22 -24.34 46.96
C MET A 442 -7.75 -25.77 47.10
N VAL A 443 -7.66 -26.59 46.05
CA VAL A 443 -8.03 -28.02 46.10
C VAL A 443 -7.05 -28.78 46.99
N ASN A 444 -5.74 -28.52 46.85
CA ASN A 444 -4.72 -29.13 47.71
C ASN A 444 -4.88 -28.73 49.18
N LEU A 445 -5.23 -27.46 49.46
CA LEU A 445 -5.56 -26.98 50.81
C LEU A 445 -6.77 -27.72 51.38
N LEU A 446 -7.83 -27.92 50.58
CA LEU A 446 -9.00 -28.69 51.03
C LEU A 446 -8.63 -30.13 51.35
N ILE A 447 -7.87 -30.80 50.48
CA ILE A 447 -7.41 -32.19 50.68
C ILE A 447 -6.61 -32.33 51.99
N LEU A 448 -5.69 -31.41 52.29
CA LEU A 448 -4.90 -31.46 53.52
C LEU A 448 -5.67 -31.02 54.78
N MET A 449 -6.64 -30.10 54.67
CA MET A 449 -7.47 -29.67 55.81
C MET A 449 -8.63 -30.61 56.15
N ILE A 450 -8.94 -31.59 55.30
CA ILE A 450 -9.98 -32.59 55.54
C ILE A 450 -9.29 -33.85 56.07
N PRO A 451 -9.59 -34.33 57.28
CA PRO A 451 -8.98 -35.56 57.80
C PRO A 451 -9.38 -36.77 56.95
N ASP A 452 -8.41 -37.63 56.68
CA ASP A 452 -8.60 -38.93 56.01
C ASP A 452 -9.73 -39.72 56.67
N PHE A 453 -10.62 -40.30 55.85
CA PHE A 453 -11.65 -41.20 56.37
C PHE A 453 -11.03 -42.56 56.68
N THR A 454 -10.75 -42.82 57.96
CA THR A 454 -10.33 -44.13 58.45
C THR A 454 -11.53 -45.09 58.48
N ASP A 455 -11.60 -45.95 57.46
CA ASP A 455 -12.61 -47.00 57.40
C ASP A 455 -12.31 -48.10 58.43
N GLN A 456 -13.33 -48.69 59.05
CA GLN A 456 -13.14 -49.62 60.18
C GLN A 456 -12.48 -50.94 59.78
N ASP A 457 -12.56 -51.31 58.49
CA ASP A 457 -11.89 -52.47 57.91
C ASP A 457 -10.50 -52.15 57.32
N SER A 458 -10.03 -50.90 57.41
CA SER A 458 -8.71 -50.50 56.90
C SER A 458 -7.61 -50.71 57.94
N PRO A 459 -6.44 -51.29 57.59
CA PRO A 459 -5.33 -51.42 58.52
C PRO A 459 -4.77 -50.03 58.86
N PRO A 460 -4.40 -49.76 60.12
CA PRO A 460 -3.88 -48.45 60.52
C PRO A 460 -2.60 -48.13 59.74
N LYS A 461 -2.60 -46.99 59.03
CA LYS A 461 -1.39 -46.42 58.44
C LYS A 461 -0.40 -46.13 59.56
N LEU A 462 0.91 -46.31 59.30
CA LEU A 462 1.94 -45.88 60.25
C LEU A 462 1.81 -44.37 60.49
N GLU A 463 1.53 -43.99 61.74
CA GLU A 463 1.18 -42.61 62.10
C GLU A 463 2.33 -41.64 61.76
N GLU A 464 3.57 -42.03 62.02
CA GLU A 464 4.79 -41.27 61.71
C GLU A 464 4.89 -40.94 60.21
N GLU A 465 4.71 -41.93 59.33
CA GLU A 465 4.69 -41.74 57.87
C GLU A 465 3.53 -40.85 57.37
N SER A 466 2.46 -40.69 58.16
CA SER A 466 1.34 -39.82 57.81
C SER A 466 1.58 -38.37 58.21
N VAL A 467 2.24 -38.15 59.35
CA VAL A 467 2.57 -36.80 59.87
C VAL A 467 3.66 -36.14 59.02
N GLU A 468 4.75 -36.83 58.69
CA GLU A 468 5.81 -36.23 57.84
C GLU A 468 5.27 -35.81 56.47
N LYS A 469 4.38 -36.60 55.86
CA LYS A 469 3.77 -36.29 54.56
C LYS A 469 2.77 -35.13 54.64
N HIS A 470 2.04 -35.04 55.75
CA HIS A 470 1.16 -33.90 56.03
C HIS A 470 1.98 -32.60 56.16
N ASP A 471 3.04 -32.60 56.97
CA ASP A 471 3.81 -31.39 57.27
C ASP A 471 4.63 -30.91 56.06
N VAL A 472 5.15 -31.83 55.24
CA VAL A 472 5.72 -31.49 53.92
C VAL A 472 4.66 -30.88 52.98
N GLY A 473 3.42 -31.39 53.02
CA GLY A 473 2.29 -30.83 52.28
C GLY A 473 1.93 -29.41 52.72
N VAL A 474 1.91 -29.15 54.03
CA VAL A 474 1.69 -27.81 54.61
C VAL A 474 2.78 -26.84 54.16
N ALA A 475 4.06 -27.22 54.28
CA ALA A 475 5.18 -26.36 53.85
C ALA A 475 5.13 -26.02 52.35
N GLN A 476 4.70 -26.97 51.50
CA GLN A 476 4.49 -26.71 50.07
C GLN A 476 3.32 -25.75 49.81
N LEU A 477 2.22 -25.86 50.57
CA LEU A 477 1.11 -24.91 50.49
C LEU A 477 1.51 -23.50 50.94
N GLU A 478 2.31 -23.35 52.00
CA GLU A 478 2.77 -22.03 52.45
C GLU A 478 3.64 -21.33 51.40
N LEU A 479 4.61 -22.04 50.82
CA LEU A 479 5.44 -21.53 49.73
C LEU A 479 4.61 -21.15 48.50
N GLY A 480 3.66 -22.01 48.10
CA GLY A 480 2.73 -21.74 47.00
C GLY A 480 1.84 -20.52 47.26
N ALA A 481 1.38 -20.33 48.51
CA ALA A 481 0.56 -19.18 48.90
C ALA A 481 1.34 -17.86 48.79
N ILE A 482 2.62 -17.85 49.16
CA ILE A 482 3.50 -16.68 49.02
C ILE A 482 3.69 -16.32 47.54
N GLU A 483 3.97 -17.30 46.68
CA GLU A 483 4.15 -17.05 45.24
C GLU A 483 2.84 -16.58 44.57
N LEU A 484 1.71 -17.22 44.86
CA LEU A 484 0.39 -16.82 44.36
C LEU A 484 0.02 -15.41 44.81
N THR A 485 0.28 -15.06 46.08
CA THR A 485 0.01 -13.71 46.60
C THR A 485 0.88 -12.66 45.90
N ARG A 486 2.15 -12.96 45.63
CA ARG A 486 3.06 -12.09 44.86
C ARG A 486 2.53 -11.88 43.43
N LYS A 487 2.19 -12.97 42.71
CA LYS A 487 1.61 -12.90 41.36
C LYS A 487 0.31 -12.10 41.33
N LEU A 488 -0.64 -12.42 42.21
CA LEU A 488 -1.93 -11.75 42.33
C LEU A 488 -1.78 -10.24 42.58
N SER A 489 -0.85 -9.85 43.45
CA SER A 489 -0.51 -8.45 43.73
C SER A 489 0.07 -7.74 42.50
N GLN A 490 1.00 -8.38 41.79
CA GLN A 490 1.62 -7.85 40.58
C GLN A 490 0.58 -7.61 39.46
N TYR A 491 -0.20 -8.63 39.09
CA TYR A 491 -1.23 -8.49 38.05
C TYR A 491 -2.37 -7.54 38.44
N SER A 492 -2.80 -7.53 39.71
CA SER A 492 -3.85 -6.59 40.16
C SER A 492 -3.35 -5.13 40.15
N SER A 493 -2.06 -4.91 40.46
CA SER A 493 -1.42 -3.58 40.36
C SER A 493 -1.28 -3.13 38.90
N TYR A 494 -0.88 -4.06 38.01
CA TYR A 494 -0.80 -3.83 36.57
C TYR A 494 -2.16 -3.42 35.99
N LEU A 495 -3.21 -4.21 36.21
CA LEU A 495 -4.58 -3.91 35.77
C LEU A 495 -5.09 -2.56 36.32
N SER A 496 -4.75 -2.23 37.58
CA SER A 496 -5.05 -0.91 38.16
C SER A 496 -4.33 0.23 37.43
N SER A 497 -3.10 0.02 36.96
CA SER A 497 -2.36 0.98 36.14
C SER A 497 -3.04 1.22 34.79
N CYS A 498 -3.39 0.14 34.07
CA CYS A 498 -4.13 0.22 32.80
C CYS A 498 -5.47 0.96 32.98
N CYS A 499 -6.20 0.69 34.07
CA CYS A 499 -7.44 1.38 34.40
C CYS A 499 -7.25 2.88 34.72
N LYS A 500 -6.17 3.24 35.43
CA LYS A 500 -5.82 4.65 35.68
C LYS A 500 -5.54 5.39 34.37
N ALA A 501 -4.76 4.79 33.47
CA ALA A 501 -4.51 5.36 32.14
C ALA A 501 -5.82 5.54 31.34
N MET A 502 -6.72 4.53 31.31
CA MET A 502 -8.06 4.67 30.71
C MET A 502 -8.86 5.84 31.31
N SER A 503 -8.83 6.03 32.63
CA SER A 503 -9.54 7.13 33.30
C SER A 503 -8.93 8.50 33.01
N LEU A 504 -7.60 8.59 32.90
CA LEU A 504 -6.89 9.83 32.59
C LEU A 504 -7.19 10.31 31.16
N CYS A 505 -7.22 9.38 30.19
CA CYS A 505 -7.61 9.69 28.81
C CYS A 505 -9.05 10.24 28.74
N LYS A 506 -9.99 9.68 29.51
CA LYS A 506 -11.36 10.19 29.57
C LYS A 506 -11.43 11.59 30.21
N ALA A 507 -10.69 11.82 31.30
CA ALA A 507 -10.62 13.13 31.93
C ALA A 507 -10.09 14.20 30.97
N ILE A 508 -8.93 13.96 30.36
CA ILE A 508 -8.28 14.87 29.39
C ILE A 508 -9.23 15.18 28.22
N ASN A 509 -9.85 14.16 27.61
CA ASN A 509 -10.78 14.36 26.49
C ASN A 509 -12.02 15.18 26.90
N SER A 510 -12.59 14.92 28.07
CA SER A 510 -13.74 15.70 28.59
C SER A 510 -13.37 17.14 28.95
N GLN A 511 -12.12 17.38 29.34
CA GLN A 511 -11.62 18.71 29.67
C GLN A 511 -11.29 19.51 28.41
N LYS A 512 -10.73 18.86 27.37
CA LYS A 512 -10.54 19.46 26.03
C LYS A 512 -11.88 19.86 25.40
N SER A 513 -12.88 18.97 25.37
CA SER A 513 -14.19 19.29 24.79
C SER A 513 -14.88 20.44 25.52
N ALA A 514 -14.81 20.49 26.85
CA ALA A 514 -15.34 21.61 27.63
C ALA A 514 -14.61 22.95 27.34
N THR A 515 -13.29 22.92 27.03
CA THR A 515 -12.58 24.13 26.59
C THR A 515 -12.90 24.53 25.15
N GLU A 516 -13.19 23.58 24.24
CA GLU A 516 -13.64 23.89 22.88
C GLU A 516 -15.04 24.52 22.90
N GLU A 517 -15.98 23.95 23.67
CA GLU A 517 -17.33 24.52 23.88
C GLU A 517 -17.30 25.93 24.52
N LEU A 518 -16.39 26.16 25.48
CA LEU A 518 -16.19 27.50 26.07
C LEU A 518 -15.60 28.50 25.06
N TYR A 519 -14.67 28.06 24.21
CA TYR A 519 -14.06 28.92 23.19
C TYR A 519 -15.07 29.30 22.10
N GLU A 520 -15.97 28.39 21.70
CA GLU A 520 -17.09 28.73 20.81
C GLU A 520 -18.07 29.72 21.48
N LEU A 521 -18.33 29.57 22.78
CA LEU A 521 -19.25 30.44 23.54
C LEU A 521 -18.75 31.87 23.79
N ASP A 522 -17.45 32.11 23.82
CA ASP A 522 -16.87 33.46 23.91
C ASP A 522 -16.63 34.11 22.52
N ASN A 523 -16.53 33.31 21.44
CA ASN A 523 -16.57 33.84 20.07
C ASN A 523 -17.99 34.15 19.54
N MET A 524 -19.03 33.97 20.38
CA MET A 524 -20.42 34.30 20.09
C MET A 524 -20.96 35.47 20.94
N LYS A 525 -20.08 36.38 21.40
CA LYS A 525 -20.42 37.65 22.08
C LYS A 525 -19.80 38.86 21.38
#